data_AF-A0A376DTT9-F1
#
_entry.id   AF-A0A376DTT9-F1
#
_cell.length_a   1.000
_cell.length_b   1.000
_cell.length_c   1.000
_cell.angle_alpha   90.00
_cell.angle_beta   90.00
_cell.angle_gamma   90.00
#
_symmetry.space_group_name_H-M   'P 1'
#
loop_
_entity.id
_entity.type
_entity.pdbx_description
1 polymer ?
#
loop_
_entity_poly.entity_id
_entity_poly.type
_entity_poly.pdbx_seq_one_letter_code
_entity_poly.pdbx_strand_id
1 'polypeptide(L)'
;MDKSHAKYLSEKLDNDHLKQMLYKAKDNIKDWTVASRINKGLSKGVAWNILAKDFDVNKQLHNIVKYNLIREYGEFLPEGFQQKKKPKTEIKPVHQNPIF
;
A
#
# COMPACT_ATOMS: atom_id res chain seq x y z
N MET A 1 -1.15 3.43 -2.35
CA MET A 1 -2.01 3.53 -1.15
C MET A 1 -1.45 4.61 -0.23
N ASP A 2 -2.27 5.55 0.22
CA ASP A 2 -1.86 6.57 1.19
C ASP A 2 -1.76 6.00 2.63
N LYS A 3 -0.94 6.62 3.48
CA LYS A 3 -0.68 6.19 4.86
C LYS A 3 -1.97 6.20 5.70
N SER A 4 -2.74 7.29 5.64
CA SER A 4 -3.94 7.44 6.48
C SER A 4 -5.00 6.40 6.17
N HIS A 5 -5.21 6.12 4.88
CA HIS A 5 -6.17 5.10 4.45
C HIS A 5 -5.68 3.68 4.71
N ALA A 6 -4.38 3.42 4.52
CA ALA A 6 -3.80 2.14 4.91
C ALA A 6 -3.97 1.88 6.41
N LYS A 7 -3.83 2.91 7.26
CA LYS A 7 -4.06 2.80 8.71
C LYS A 7 -5.51 2.46 9.00
N TYR A 8 -6.45 3.21 8.43
CA TYR A 8 -7.89 2.94 8.56
C TYR A 8 -8.25 1.51 8.14
N LEU A 9 -7.74 1.05 7.00
CA LEU A 9 -7.98 -0.31 6.52
C LEU A 9 -7.33 -1.37 7.42
N SER A 10 -6.16 -1.10 8.00
CA SER A 10 -5.48 -2.07 8.86
C SER A 10 -6.28 -2.45 10.12
N GLU A 11 -7.14 -1.54 10.58
CA GLU A 11 -7.99 -1.74 11.75
C GLU A 11 -9.32 -2.44 11.41
N LYS A 12 -9.79 -2.31 10.17
CA LYS A 12 -11.14 -2.77 9.76
C LYS A 12 -11.16 -3.95 8.81
N LEU A 13 -10.06 -4.23 8.11
CA LEU A 13 -10.04 -5.23 7.05
C LEU A 13 -9.78 -6.63 7.61
N ASP A 14 -10.60 -7.59 7.18
CA ASP A 14 -10.42 -9.00 7.51
C ASP A 14 -9.21 -9.60 6.80
N ASN A 15 -8.67 -10.65 7.42
CA ASN A 15 -7.50 -11.35 6.90
C ASN A 15 -7.77 -12.03 5.54
N ASP A 16 -9.00 -12.42 5.24
CA ASP A 16 -9.38 -12.98 3.93
C ASP A 16 -9.19 -11.97 2.79
N HIS A 17 -9.57 -10.73 3.01
CA HIS A 17 -9.36 -9.66 2.02
C HIS A 17 -7.88 -9.38 1.81
N LEU A 18 -7.05 -9.49 2.86
CA LEU A 18 -5.60 -9.39 2.74
C LEU A 18 -5.01 -10.57 1.94
N LYS A 19 -5.50 -11.79 2.14
CA LYS A 19 -5.09 -12.96 1.35
C LYS A 19 -5.43 -12.79 -0.12
N GLN A 20 -6.65 -12.34 -0.42
CA GLN A 20 -7.07 -12.06 -1.80
C GLN A 20 -6.20 -10.97 -2.45
N MET A 21 -5.89 -9.90 -1.70
CA MET A 21 -4.97 -8.84 -2.13
C MET A 21 -3.58 -9.41 -2.46
N LEU A 22 -3.05 -10.27 -1.59
CA LEU A 22 -1.74 -10.89 -1.80
C LEU A 22 -1.74 -11.80 -3.04
N TYR A 23 -2.74 -12.64 -3.25
CA TYR A 23 -2.81 -13.45 -4.48
C TYR A 23 -2.85 -12.58 -5.75
N LYS A 24 -3.71 -11.55 -5.76
CA LYS A 24 -3.74 -10.61 -6.88
C LYS A 24 -2.41 -9.90 -7.09
N ALA A 25 -1.72 -9.52 -6.01
CA ALA A 25 -0.39 -8.91 -6.10
C ALA A 25 0.62 -9.89 -6.71
N LYS A 26 0.62 -11.16 -6.27
CA LYS A 26 1.50 -12.20 -6.81
C LYS A 26 1.31 -12.39 -8.32
N ASP A 27 0.06 -12.41 -8.77
CA ASP A 27 -0.28 -12.67 -10.18
C ASP A 27 -0.03 -11.46 -11.09
N ASN A 28 -0.16 -10.24 -10.56
CA ASN A 28 -0.07 -9.01 -11.38
C ASN A 28 1.30 -8.31 -11.29
N ILE A 29 2.12 -8.55 -10.27
CA ILE A 29 3.46 -7.96 -10.18
C ILE A 29 4.41 -8.69 -11.12
N LYS A 30 4.79 -7.99 -12.20
CA LYS A 30 5.77 -8.50 -13.18
C LYS A 30 7.21 -8.30 -12.73
N ASP A 31 7.50 -7.17 -12.09
CA ASP A 31 8.84 -6.81 -11.63
C ASP A 31 8.88 -6.67 -10.11
N TRP A 32 9.60 -7.61 -9.48
CA TRP A 32 9.80 -7.69 -8.04
C TRP A 32 11.05 -6.95 -7.56
N THR A 33 11.90 -6.48 -8.48
CA THR A 33 13.17 -5.81 -8.17
C THR A 33 12.98 -4.33 -7.85
N VAL A 34 11.84 -3.75 -8.25
CA VAL A 34 11.48 -2.36 -7.95
C VAL A 34 11.52 -2.08 -6.45
N ALA A 35 12.00 -0.88 -6.10
CA ALA A 35 12.03 -0.40 -4.72
C ALA A 35 10.66 -0.47 -4.05
N SER A 36 10.64 -0.93 -2.80
CA SER A 36 9.46 -1.00 -1.96
C SER A 36 8.96 0.38 -1.56
N ARG A 37 7.63 0.51 -1.42
CA ARG A 37 6.96 1.75 -0.97
C ARG A 37 7.08 2.00 0.52
N ILE A 38 7.23 0.94 1.32
CA ILE A 38 7.44 1.06 2.76
C ILE A 38 8.90 1.35 3.11
N ASN A 39 9.85 0.80 2.36
CA ASN A 39 11.28 1.03 2.55
C ASN A 39 11.99 1.06 1.19
N LYS A 40 12.48 2.23 0.79
CA LYS A 40 13.17 2.43 -0.50
C LYS A 40 14.49 1.66 -0.62
N GLY A 41 15.08 1.21 0.50
CA GLY A 41 16.30 0.38 0.52
C GLY A 41 16.05 -1.10 0.26
N LEU A 42 14.78 -1.54 0.19
CA LEU A 42 14.41 -2.92 -0.10
C LEU A 42 13.68 -3.00 -1.44
N SER A 43 13.76 -4.13 -2.12
CA SER A 43 12.88 -4.42 -3.26
C SER A 43 11.49 -4.88 -2.78
N LYS A 44 10.50 -4.81 -3.67
CA LYS A 44 9.18 -5.39 -3.44
C LYS A 44 9.26 -6.88 -3.08
N GLY A 45 10.12 -7.64 -3.77
CA GLY A 45 10.33 -9.06 -3.48
C GLY A 45 10.84 -9.28 -2.05
N VAL A 46 11.79 -8.47 -1.57
CA VAL A 46 12.27 -8.57 -0.18
C VAL A 46 11.15 -8.20 0.81
N ALA A 47 10.37 -7.15 0.53
CA ALA A 47 9.22 -6.80 1.37
C ALA A 47 8.17 -7.92 1.41
N TRP A 48 7.93 -8.62 0.29
CA TRP A 48 7.07 -9.80 0.23
C TRP A 48 7.58 -10.92 1.15
N ASN A 49 8.87 -11.22 1.08
CA ASN A 49 9.47 -12.29 1.87
C ASN A 49 9.35 -12.04 3.38
N ILE A 50 9.41 -10.77 3.81
CA ILE A 50 9.29 -10.38 5.22
C ILE A 50 7.83 -10.38 5.68
N LEU A 51 6.91 -9.87 4.85
CA LEU A 51 5.54 -9.55 5.30
C LEU A 51 4.49 -10.59 4.88
N ALA A 52 4.68 -11.27 3.75
CA ALA A 52 3.63 -12.01 3.04
C ALA A 52 3.95 -13.49 2.79
N LYS A 53 5.21 -13.91 2.88
CA LYS A 53 5.66 -15.29 2.57
C LYS A 53 4.84 -16.35 3.31
N ASP A 54 4.72 -16.20 4.61
CA ASP A 54 4.07 -17.17 5.51
C ASP A 54 2.74 -16.60 6.03
N PHE A 55 1.99 -15.90 5.17
CA PHE A 55 0.72 -15.29 5.53
C PHE A 55 -0.34 -16.37 5.82
N ASP A 56 -0.92 -16.32 7.01
CA ASP A 56 -2.02 -17.19 7.44
C ASP A 56 -3.25 -16.35 7.81
N VAL A 57 -4.41 -16.75 7.30
CA VAL A 57 -5.70 -16.08 7.55
C VAL A 57 -6.15 -16.27 8.99
N ASN A 58 -5.89 -17.45 9.55
CA ASN A 58 -6.36 -17.81 10.89
C ASN A 58 -5.51 -17.17 11.99
N LYS A 59 -4.32 -16.68 11.65
CA LYS A 59 -3.42 -16.04 12.59
C LYS A 59 -3.86 -14.60 12.85
N GLN A 60 -3.91 -14.23 14.13
CA GLN A 60 -4.10 -12.83 14.50
C GLN A 60 -2.85 -12.02 14.11
N LEU A 61 -3.01 -11.15 13.12
CA LEU A 61 -1.95 -10.26 12.66
C LEU A 61 -2.00 -8.95 13.42
N HIS A 62 -0.84 -8.49 13.87
CA HIS A 62 -0.72 -7.17 14.48
C HIS A 62 -1.03 -6.07 13.44
N ASN A 63 -1.70 -5.00 13.88
CA ASN A 63 -2.14 -3.91 12.99
C ASN A 63 -0.99 -3.30 12.18
N ILE A 64 0.23 -3.25 12.74
CA ILE A 64 1.42 -2.76 12.02
C ILE A 64 1.76 -3.60 10.79
N VAL A 65 1.58 -4.92 10.86
CA VAL A 65 1.85 -5.84 9.76
C VAL A 65 0.79 -5.65 8.68
N LYS A 66 -0.49 -5.60 9.07
CA LYS A 66 -1.61 -5.29 8.17
C LYS A 66 -1.40 -3.95 7.47
N TYR A 67 -1.04 -2.91 8.22
CA TYR A 67 -0.74 -1.58 7.70
C TYR A 67 0.38 -1.61 6.65
N ASN A 68 1.51 -2.27 6.94
CA ASN A 68 2.62 -2.35 6.01
C ASN A 68 2.27 -3.16 4.75
N LEU A 69 1.53 -4.26 4.90
CA LEU A 69 0.99 -5.04 3.77
C LEU A 69 0.10 -4.18 2.87
N ILE A 70 -0.86 -3.45 3.45
CA ILE A 70 -1.78 -2.59 2.71
C ILE A 70 -1.05 -1.40 2.07
N ARG A 71 -0.01 -0.85 2.71
CA ARG A 71 0.79 0.21 2.11
C ARG A 71 1.56 -0.26 0.88
N GLU A 72 2.13 -1.47 0.94
CA GLU A 72 2.93 -2.03 -0.13
C GLU A 72 2.04 -2.52 -1.29
N TYR A 73 1.04 -3.34 -0.97
CA TYR A 73 0.25 -4.10 -1.94
C TYR A 73 -1.22 -3.69 -2.03
N GLY A 74 -1.65 -2.64 -1.31
CA GLY A 74 -3.06 -2.22 -1.28
C GLY A 74 -3.65 -1.74 -2.61
N GLU A 75 -2.84 -1.61 -3.66
CA GLU A 75 -3.34 -1.41 -5.03
C GLU A 75 -4.09 -2.63 -5.57
N PHE A 76 -3.85 -3.81 -4.98
CA PHE A 76 -4.47 -5.07 -5.38
C PHE A 76 -5.69 -5.44 -4.51
N LEU A 77 -6.13 -4.55 -3.61
CA LEU A 77 -7.37 -4.74 -2.86
C LEU A 77 -8.59 -4.73 -3.79
N PRO A 78 -9.74 -5.30 -3.38
CA PRO A 78 -10.99 -5.10 -4.12
C PRO A 78 -11.34 -3.61 -4.28
N GLU A 79 -11.97 -3.24 -5.40
CA GLU A 79 -12.21 -1.84 -5.78
C GLU A 79 -12.90 -1.01 -4.69
N GLY A 80 -13.81 -1.62 -3.92
CA GLY A 80 -14.50 -0.95 -2.81
C GLY A 80 -13.59 -0.47 -1.68
N PHE A 81 -12.39 -1.05 -1.54
CA PHE A 81 -11.40 -0.66 -0.53
C PHE A 81 -10.26 0.19 -1.09
N GLN A 82 -10.12 0.26 -2.41
CA GLN A 82 -9.07 1.07 -3.03
C GLN A 82 -9.40 2.56 -2.88
N GLN A 83 -8.37 3.38 -2.62
CA GLN A 83 -8.56 4.82 -2.68
C GLN A 83 -8.83 5.26 -4.12
N LYS A 84 -9.97 5.92 -4.32
CA LYS A 84 -10.20 6.69 -5.55
C LYS A 84 -9.14 7.79 -5.61
N LYS A 85 -8.22 7.69 -6.58
CA LYS A 85 -7.21 8.73 -6.80
C LYS A 85 -7.95 10.02 -7.16
N LYS A 86 -7.87 11.04 -6.29
CA LYS A 86 -8.34 12.36 -6.65
C LYS A 86 -7.48 12.87 -7.82
N PRO A 87 -8.06 13.46 -8.86
CA PRO A 87 -7.28 14.10 -9.91
C PRO A 87 -6.38 15.16 -9.28
N LYS A 88 -5.12 15.26 -9.73
CA LYS A 88 -4.24 16.33 -9.27
C LYS A 88 -4.80 17.65 -9.81
N THR A 89 -5.16 18.56 -8.91
CA THR A 89 -5.45 19.94 -9.28
C THR A 89 -4.17 20.56 -9.81
N GLU A 90 -4.20 21.13 -11.01
CA GLU A 90 -3.09 21.91 -11.54
C GLU A 90 -2.94 23.19 -10.71
N ILE A 91 -1.88 23.28 -9.91
CA ILE A 91 -1.59 24.47 -9.11
C ILE A 91 -0.76 25.39 -9.99
N LYS A 92 -1.31 26.54 -10.37
CA LYS A 92 -0.56 27.60 -11.03
C LYS A 92 0.16 28.42 -9.95
N PRO A 93 1.51 28.41 -9.88
CA PRO A 93 2.23 29.21 -8.91
C PRO A 93 1.99 30.70 -9.19
N VAL A 94 1.59 31.44 -8.15
CA VAL A 94 1.46 32.90 -8.22
C VAL A 94 2.82 33.50 -7.90
N HIS A 95 3.42 34.18 -8.87
CA HIS A 95 4.64 34.97 -8.66
C HIS A 95 4.28 36.38 -8.19
N GLN A 96 4.97 36.87 -7.17
CA GLN A 96 4.90 38.27 -6.74
C GLN A 96 6.32 38.79 -6.52
N ASN A 97 6.58 40.02 -6.95
CA ASN A 97 7.84 40.69 -6.65
C ASN A 97 7.88 41.08 -5.16
N PRO A 98 9.03 40.96 -4.48
CA PRO A 98 9.17 41.41 -3.11
C PRO A 98 8.95 42.92 -3.01
N ILE A 99 8.29 43.36 -1.93
CA ILE A 99 8.15 44.77 -1.58
C ILE A 99 9.35 45.13 -0.68
N PHE A 100 10.18 46.06 -1.12
CA PHE A 100 11.28 46.65 -0.35
C PHE A 100 10.91 48.06 0.11
#